data_AF-W4QSX1-F1
#
_entry.id   AF-W4QSX1-F1
#
_cell.length_a   1.000
_cell.length_b   1.000
_cell.length_c   1.000
_cell.angle_alpha   90.00
_cell.angle_beta   90.00
_cell.angle_gamma   90.00
#
_symmetry.space_group_name_H-M   'P 1'
#
loop_
_entity.id
_entity.type
_entity.pdbx_description
1 polymer ?
#
loop_
_entity_poly.entity_id
_entity_poly.type
_entity_poly.pdbx_seq_one_letter_code
_entity_poly.pdbx_strand_id
1 'polypeptide(L)'
;MLEFGPENHVYIDEYEKTLEKLIVDTKPNVKGIILMTPFYLELNEEDLMRRTMDRYGDIVRRLASTNKCVFVDTQSAFNEVLKDLYPATLAWDRVHPTTTGHMILAREILHITGFNWERI
;
A
#
# COMPACT_ATOMS: atom_id res chain seq x y z
N MET A 1 -0.04 22.14 14.63
CA MET A 1 1.25 21.62 14.15
C MET A 1 1.34 20.21 14.75
N LEU A 2 1.32 19.16 13.94
CA LEU A 2 1.43 17.79 14.45
C LEU A 2 2.91 17.50 14.63
N GLU A 3 3.35 17.30 15.87
CA GLU A 3 4.72 16.89 16.19
C GLU A 3 4.85 15.39 15.97
N PHE A 4 5.45 14.99 14.83
CA PHE A 4 5.73 13.59 14.53
C PHE A 4 7.14 13.24 15.00
N GLY A 5 7.25 12.32 15.96
CA GLY A 5 8.49 11.60 16.28
C GLY A 5 8.42 10.19 15.68
N PRO A 6 9.52 9.65 15.12
CA PRO A 6 9.54 8.29 14.52
C PRO A 6 9.19 7.18 15.52
N GLU A 7 9.30 7.46 16.82
CA GLU A 7 8.92 6.60 17.94
C GLU A 7 7.42 6.62 18.31
N ASN A 8 6.61 7.51 17.74
CA ASN A 8 5.18 7.60 18.08
C ASN A 8 4.33 6.75 17.13
N HIS A 9 3.60 5.78 17.69
CA HIS A 9 2.62 4.99 16.95
C HIS A 9 1.47 5.86 16.44
N VAL A 10 1.24 5.86 15.12
CA VAL A 10 0.08 6.53 14.50
C VAL A 10 -1.11 5.56 14.50
N TYR A 11 -2.10 5.83 15.34
CA TYR A 11 -3.32 5.02 15.42
C TYR A 11 -4.23 5.22 14.21
N ILE A 12 -5.13 4.26 14.01
CA ILE A 12 -5.95 4.14 12.79
C ILE A 12 -6.84 5.36 12.52
N ASP A 13 -7.41 5.97 13.56
CA ASP A 13 -8.25 7.18 13.42
C ASP A 13 -7.44 8.39 12.95
N GLU A 14 -6.20 8.51 13.43
CA GLU A 14 -5.29 9.58 13.03
C GLU A 14 -4.76 9.34 11.62
N TYR A 15 -4.44 8.09 11.28
CA TYR A 15 -4.06 7.68 9.92
C TYR A 15 -5.15 8.05 8.90
N GLU A 16 -6.41 7.68 9.16
CA GLU A 16 -7.54 7.99 8.28
C GLU A 16 -7.72 9.49 8.11
N LYS A 17 -7.83 10.24 9.21
CA LYS A 17 -8.05 11.70 9.16
C LYS A 17 -6.92 12.43 8.45
N THR A 18 -5.68 12.03 8.72
CA THR A 18 -4.50 12.67 8.12
C THR A 18 -4.42 12.34 6.63
N LEU A 19 -4.59 11.07 6.26
CA LEU A 19 -4.55 10.66 4.86
C LEU A 19 -5.68 11.31 4.04
N GLU A 20 -6.90 11.36 4.57
CA GLU A 20 -8.02 12.06 3.94
C GLU A 20 -7.70 13.55 3.73
N LYS A 21 -7.18 14.23 4.75
CA LYS A 21 -6.77 15.64 4.63
C LYS A 21 -5.72 15.83 3.54
N LEU A 22 -4.69 14.98 3.49
CA LEU A 22 -3.65 15.04 2.46
C LEU A 22 -4.23 14.86 1.05
N ILE A 23 -5.17 13.93 0.89
CA ILE A 23 -5.85 13.70 -0.40
C ILE A 23 -6.63 14.95 -0.81
N VAL A 24 -7.47 15.48 0.08
CA VAL A 24 -8.32 16.66 -0.20
C VAL A 24 -7.47 17.89 -0.54
N ASP A 25 -6.43 18.15 0.23
CA ASP A 25 -5.53 19.31 0.03
C ASP A 25 -4.71 19.18 -1.27
N THR A 26 -4.34 17.95 -1.67
CA THR A 26 -3.49 17.70 -2.85
C THR A 26 -4.29 17.67 -4.14
N LYS A 27 -5.51 17.10 -4.12
CA LYS A 27 -6.32 16.83 -5.30
C LYS A 27 -6.52 18.02 -6.27
N PRO A 28 -6.77 19.27 -5.85
CA PRO A 28 -6.93 20.39 -6.79
C PRO A 28 -5.63 20.80 -7.50
N ASN A 29 -4.48 20.32 -7.03
CA ASN A 29 -3.15 20.75 -7.50
C ASN A 29 -2.47 19.74 -8.44
N VAL A 30 -3.11 18.61 -8.73
CA VAL A 30 -2.53 17.51 -9.51
C VAL A 30 -3.52 16.95 -10.54
N LYS A 31 -3.01 16.23 -11.54
CA LYS A 31 -3.85 15.58 -12.57
C LYS A 31 -4.53 14.30 -12.08
N GLY A 32 -3.99 13.69 -11.03
CA GLY A 32 -4.47 12.45 -10.45
C GLY A 32 -3.65 12.07 -9.22
N ILE A 33 -4.23 11.22 -8.39
CA ILE A 33 -3.58 10.67 -7.20
C ILE A 33 -3.70 9.15 -7.31
N ILE A 34 -2.58 8.45 -7.10
CA ILE A 34 -2.55 7.00 -6.93
C ILE A 34 -2.38 6.73 -5.44
N LEU A 35 -3.31 5.99 -4.86
CA LEU A 35 -3.25 5.52 -3.49
C LEU A 35 -2.95 4.02 -3.50
N MET A 36 -1.82 3.68 -2.90
CA MET A 36 -1.35 2.30 -2.77
C MET A 36 -1.61 1.85 -1.34
N THR A 37 -2.18 0.67 -1.14
CA THR A 37 -2.29 0.11 0.22
C THR A 37 -0.88 -0.02 0.81
N PRO A 38 -0.72 0.11 2.14
CA PRO A 38 0.45 -0.44 2.79
C PRO A 38 0.40 -1.98 2.68
N PHE A 39 1.52 -2.66 2.94
CA PHE A 39 1.60 -4.11 2.88
C PHE A 39 2.45 -4.67 4.01
N TYR A 40 2.24 -5.96 4.29
CA TYR A 40 3.04 -6.77 5.19
C TYR A 40 3.19 -8.19 4.62
N LEU A 41 4.42 -8.67 4.51
CA LEU A 41 4.72 -9.98 3.92
C LEU A 41 4.54 -11.09 4.96
N GLU A 42 3.28 -11.46 5.17
CA GLU A 42 2.86 -12.47 6.14
C GLU A 42 1.64 -13.21 5.58
N LEU A 43 1.68 -14.54 5.53
CA LEU A 43 0.60 -15.36 5.00
C LEU A 43 -0.52 -15.58 6.01
N ASN A 44 -0.20 -15.53 7.30
CA ASN A 44 -1.19 -15.67 8.35
C ASN A 44 -1.98 -14.37 8.53
N GLU A 45 -3.21 -14.33 8.03
CA GLU A 45 -4.10 -13.17 8.19
C GLU A 45 -4.46 -12.88 9.66
N GLU A 46 -4.30 -13.86 10.56
CA GLU A 46 -4.50 -13.68 12.01
C GLU A 46 -3.23 -13.18 12.73
N ASP A 47 -2.09 -13.00 12.04
CA ASP A 47 -0.95 -12.27 12.60
C ASP A 47 -1.39 -10.83 12.95
N LEU A 48 -1.09 -10.39 14.17
CA LEU A 48 -1.59 -9.11 14.69
C LEU A 48 -1.16 -7.91 13.83
N MET A 49 0.05 -7.95 13.27
CA MET A 49 0.56 -6.89 12.41
C MET A 49 -0.06 -6.99 11.02
N ARG A 50 -0.18 -8.19 10.45
CA ARG A 50 -0.87 -8.41 9.16
C ARG A 50 -2.32 -7.94 9.20
N ARG A 51 -3.07 -8.35 10.22
CA ARG A 51 -4.47 -7.92 10.42
C ARG A 51 -4.59 -6.42 10.61
N THR A 52 -3.65 -5.80 11.33
CA THR A 52 -3.61 -4.35 11.47
C THR A 52 -3.32 -3.67 10.13
N MET A 53 -2.39 -4.22 9.34
CA MET A 53 -2.06 -3.71 8.02
C MET A 53 -3.27 -3.74 7.08
N ASP A 54 -4.02 -4.84 7.08
CA ASP A 54 -5.23 -5.00 6.25
C ASP A 54 -6.29 -3.96 6.63
N ARG A 55 -6.46 -3.64 7.93
CA ARG A 55 -7.36 -2.55 8.38
C ARG A 55 -6.95 -1.17 7.86
N TYR A 56 -5.65 -0.89 7.79
CA TYR A 56 -5.14 0.36 7.22
C TYR A 56 -5.30 0.35 5.68
N GLY A 57 -5.08 -0.79 5.03
CA GLY A 57 -5.36 -0.99 3.61
C GLY A 57 -6.82 -0.74 3.24
N ASP A 58 -7.76 -1.18 4.07
CA ASP A 58 -9.20 -0.92 3.89
C ASP A 58 -9.53 0.57 3.93
N ILE A 59 -8.84 1.35 4.79
CA ILE A 59 -8.96 2.81 4.80
C ILE A 59 -8.48 3.41 3.48
N VAL A 60 -7.30 2.99 2.99
CA VAL A 60 -6.79 3.45 1.70
C VAL A 60 -7.78 3.15 0.58
N ARG A 61 -8.36 1.94 0.55
CA ARG A 61 -9.36 1.53 -0.43
C ARG A 61 -10.61 2.42 -0.38
N ARG A 62 -11.17 2.64 0.81
CA ARG A 62 -12.35 3.51 1.00
C ARG A 62 -12.05 4.95 0.58
N LEU A 63 -10.93 5.52 1.03
CA LEU A 63 -10.55 6.90 0.70
C LEU A 63 -10.30 7.07 -0.79
N ALA A 64 -9.67 6.10 -1.46
CA ALA A 64 -9.48 6.13 -2.91
C ALA A 64 -10.81 6.15 -3.65
N SER A 65 -11.75 5.29 -3.27
CA SER A 65 -13.09 5.25 -3.85
C SER A 65 -13.85 6.57 -3.63
N THR A 66 -13.94 7.04 -2.38
CA THR A 66 -14.65 8.28 -2.01
C THR A 66 -14.08 9.51 -2.74
N ASN A 67 -12.76 9.57 -2.87
CA ASN A 67 -12.07 10.70 -3.48
C ASN A 67 -11.80 10.52 -4.97
N LYS A 68 -12.29 9.44 -5.62
CA LYS A 68 -12.05 9.14 -7.04
C LYS A 68 -10.55 9.16 -7.39
N CYS A 69 -9.72 8.63 -6.50
CA CYS A 69 -8.29 8.39 -6.76
C CYS A 69 -8.12 7.02 -7.44
N VAL A 70 -6.98 6.84 -8.11
CA VAL A 70 -6.56 5.53 -8.59
C VAL A 70 -6.14 4.70 -7.38
N PHE A 71 -6.58 3.44 -7.32
CA PHE A 71 -6.30 2.53 -6.20
C PHE A 71 -5.39 1.39 -6.66
N VAL A 72 -4.40 1.03 -5.85
CA VAL A 72 -3.50 -0.12 -6.05
C VAL A 72 -3.43 -0.94 -4.77
N ASP A 73 -3.84 -2.21 -4.84
CA ASP A 73 -3.81 -3.14 -3.72
C ASP A 73 -2.47 -3.91 -3.71
N THR A 74 -1.47 -3.32 -3.06
CA THR A 74 -0.12 -3.91 -3.00
C THR A 74 -0.09 -5.17 -2.14
N GLN A 75 -0.94 -5.26 -1.12
CA GLN A 75 -1.05 -6.45 -0.27
C GLN A 75 -1.56 -7.62 -1.09
N SER A 76 -2.61 -7.41 -1.91
CA SER A 76 -3.12 -8.45 -2.81
C SER A 76 -2.05 -8.92 -3.79
N ALA A 77 -1.24 -8.03 -4.35
CA ALA A 77 -0.16 -8.41 -5.27
C ALA A 77 0.90 -9.30 -4.59
N PHE A 78 1.26 -8.99 -3.34
CA PHE A 78 2.15 -9.86 -2.56
C PHE A 78 1.48 -11.17 -2.16
N ASN A 79 0.21 -11.16 -1.75
CA ASN A 79 -0.52 -12.37 -1.39
C ASN A 79 -0.54 -13.40 -2.53
N GLU A 80 -0.67 -12.95 -3.79
CA GLU A 80 -0.60 -13.85 -4.94
C GLU A 80 0.77 -14.54 -5.06
N VAL A 81 1.86 -13.81 -4.85
CA VAL A 81 3.22 -14.36 -4.94
C VAL A 81 3.56 -15.25 -3.74
N LEU A 82 3.06 -14.90 -2.54
CA LEU A 82 3.32 -15.67 -1.32
C LEU A 82 2.62 -17.05 -1.32
N LYS A 83 1.69 -17.32 -2.24
CA LYS A 83 1.16 -18.67 -2.46
C LYS A 83 2.24 -19.66 -2.87
N ASP A 84 3.25 -19.18 -3.60
CA ASP A 84 4.33 -20.00 -4.15
C ASP A 84 5.67 -19.81 -3.41
N LEU A 85 5.84 -18.68 -2.70
CA LEU A 85 7.11 -18.29 -2.07
C LEU A 85 6.96 -18.01 -0.57
N TYR A 86 7.92 -18.51 0.21
CA TYR A 86 8.00 -18.14 1.62
C TYR A 86 8.41 -16.67 1.80
N PRO A 87 7.80 -15.88 2.71
CA PRO A 87 8.06 -14.44 2.85
C PRO A 87 9.53 -14.04 2.96
N ALA A 88 10.37 -14.83 3.65
CA ALA A 88 11.79 -14.51 3.81
C ALA A 88 12.60 -14.58 2.50
N THR A 89 12.06 -15.15 1.42
CA THR A 89 12.66 -15.05 0.08
C THR A 89 12.53 -13.65 -0.51
N LEU A 90 11.50 -12.90 -0.08
CA LEU A 90 11.22 -11.54 -0.53
C LEU A 90 11.72 -10.51 0.48
N ALA A 91 11.52 -10.68 1.79
CA ALA A 91 12.06 -9.79 2.82
C ALA A 91 12.29 -10.55 4.13
N TRP A 92 13.48 -10.42 4.72
CA TRP A 92 13.78 -11.06 6.01
C TRP A 92 12.97 -10.49 7.18
N ASP A 93 12.63 -9.21 7.13
CA ASP A 93 11.87 -8.52 8.17
C ASP A 93 10.37 -8.37 7.85
N ARG A 94 9.91 -9.00 6.77
CA ARG A 94 8.54 -8.93 6.23
C ARG A 94 8.11 -7.55 5.70
N VAL A 95 9.01 -6.56 5.63
CA VAL A 95 8.69 -5.17 5.21
C VAL A 95 9.55 -4.71 4.05
N HIS A 96 10.87 -4.91 4.09
CA HIS A 96 11.80 -4.35 3.11
C HIS A 96 12.18 -5.40 2.06
N PRO A 97 11.51 -5.39 0.90
CA PRO A 97 11.70 -6.45 -0.08
C PRO A 97 13.04 -6.36 -0.81
N THR A 98 13.47 -7.50 -1.36
CA THR A 98 14.49 -7.61 -2.40
C THR A 98 14.03 -6.89 -3.68
N THR A 99 14.92 -6.83 -4.67
CA THR A 99 14.60 -6.34 -6.01
C THR A 99 13.35 -7.03 -6.60
N THR A 100 13.18 -8.33 -6.36
CA THR A 100 12.00 -9.08 -6.81
C THR A 100 10.72 -8.51 -6.20
N GLY A 101 10.69 -8.23 -4.89
CA GLY A 101 9.48 -7.65 -4.28
C GLY A 101 9.25 -6.19 -4.70
N HIS A 102 10.30 -5.40 -4.92
CA HIS A 102 10.15 -4.09 -5.56
C HIS A 102 9.59 -4.18 -6.98
N MET A 103 9.94 -5.21 -7.75
CA MET A 103 9.38 -5.44 -9.09
C MET A 103 7.90 -5.81 -9.06
N ILE A 104 7.42 -6.52 -8.02
CA ILE A 104 5.98 -6.77 -7.82
C ILE A 104 5.25 -5.43 -7.69
N LEU A 105 5.72 -4.54 -6.81
CA LEU A 105 5.14 -3.20 -6.61
C LEU A 105 5.16 -2.36 -7.89
N ALA A 106 6.30 -2.33 -8.59
CA ALA A 106 6.45 -1.57 -9.83
C ALA A 106 5.49 -2.06 -10.92
N ARG A 107 5.32 -3.38 -11.03
CA ARG A 107 4.40 -3.99 -12.00
C ARG A 107 2.96 -3.57 -11.77
N GLU A 108 2.51 -3.45 -10.53
CA GLU A 108 1.14 -3.02 -10.22
C GLU A 108 0.89 -1.54 -10.59
N ILE A 109 1.87 -0.67 -10.35
CA ILE A 109 1.79 0.74 -10.78
C ILE A 109 1.76 0.83 -12.32
N LEU A 110 2.61 0.07 -13.01
CA LEU A 110 2.63 0.05 -14.47
C LEU A 110 1.32 -0.51 -15.04
N HIS A 111 0.79 -1.57 -14.45
CA HIS A 111 -0.49 -2.15 -14.85
C HIS A 111 -1.64 -1.14 -14.74
N ILE A 112 -1.78 -0.48 -13.59
CA ILE A 112 -2.89 0.46 -13.38
C ILE A 112 -2.78 1.74 -14.24
N THR A 113 -1.58 2.10 -14.65
CA THR A 113 -1.33 3.26 -15.51
C THR A 113 -1.39 2.92 -17.01
N GLY A 114 -1.74 1.67 -17.36
CA GLY A 114 -1.95 1.25 -18.75
C GLY A 114 -0.65 0.96 -19.50
N PHE A 115 0.44 0.63 -18.81
CA PHE A 115 1.69 0.24 -19.45
C PHE A 115 1.50 -1.02 -20.30
N ASN A 116 2.05 -1.00 -21.52
CA ASN A 116 2.05 -2.13 -22.43
C ASN A 116 3.48 -2.64 -22.63
N TRP A 117 3.74 -3.86 -22.15
CA TRP A 117 5.04 -4.53 -22.24
C TRP A 117 5.47 -4.89 -23.66
N GLU A 118 4.53 -5.02 -24.60
CA GLU A 118 4.81 -5.42 -25.99
C GLU A 118 5.18 -4.25 -26.91
N ARG A 119 5.12 -3.01 -26.40
CA ARG A 119 5.43 -1.79 -27.16
C ARG A 119 6.86 -1.26 -26.95
N ILE A 120 7.74 -2.10 -26.43
CA ILE A 120 9.16 -1.79 -26.17
C ILE A 120 10.01 -2.31 -27.34
#